data_AF-A0A1S3QLX0-F1
#
_entry.id   AF-A0A1S3QLX0-F1
#
_cell.length_a   1.000
_cell.length_b   1.000
_cell.length_c   1.000
_cell.angle_alpha   90.00
_cell.angle_beta   90.00
_cell.angle_gamma   90.00
#
_symmetry.space_group_name_H-M   'P 1'
#
loop_
_entity.id
_entity.type
_entity.pdbx_description
1 polymer ?
#
loop_
_entity_poly.entity_id
_entity_poly.type
_entity_poly.pdbx_seq_one_letter_code
_entity_poly.pdbx_strand_id
1 'polypeptide(L)'
;MWRGEEGKREEERVRQAEEKREEEGRRQEERRRRISDMCYGNGTLEFPGKFRTFDQIPNRELNHLIVDDRHEIIYCYVPKVACTNWKRVMVVLSEGLLAPDGQPYRDPQALPPDLIHNSSLHLTFSKVCILSVYCVYTVCILCLYCVYTMCILCLYTVCILSV
;
A
#
# COMPACT_ATOMS: atom_id res chain seq x y z
N MET A 1 -6.33 -60.34 -2.67
CA MET A 1 -5.53 -59.95 -3.84
C MET A 1 -5.63 -58.43 -4.11
N TRP A 2 -6.83 -57.86 -4.21
CA TRP A 2 -7.08 -56.41 -4.39
C TRP A 2 -6.41 -55.46 -3.37
N ARG A 3 -6.38 -55.83 -2.09
CA ARG A 3 -5.79 -55.01 -1.01
C ARG A 3 -4.26 -54.80 -1.14
N GLY A 4 -3.57 -55.69 -1.87
CA GLY A 4 -2.13 -55.58 -2.12
C GLY A 4 -1.78 -54.69 -3.31
N GLU A 5 -2.68 -54.56 -4.29
CA GLU A 5 -2.50 -53.68 -5.45
C GLU A 5 -2.80 -52.21 -5.11
N GLU A 6 -3.77 -51.97 -4.21
CA GLU A 6 -4.03 -50.64 -3.65
C GLU A 6 -2.85 -50.13 -2.82
N GLY A 7 -2.24 -50.99 -1.99
CA GLY A 7 -1.05 -50.64 -1.21
C GLY A 7 0.14 -50.23 -2.09
N LYS A 8 0.41 -50.98 -3.16
CA LYS A 8 1.46 -50.63 -4.13
C LYS A 8 1.17 -49.33 -4.88
N ARG A 9 -0.09 -49.06 -5.22
CA ARG A 9 -0.50 -47.82 -5.89
C ARG A 9 -0.35 -46.61 -4.98
N GLU A 10 -0.58 -46.78 -3.69
CA GLU A 10 -0.41 -45.71 -2.71
C GLU A 10 1.07 -45.44 -2.42
N GLU A 11 1.91 -46.47 -2.28
CA GLU A 11 3.37 -46.30 -2.17
C GLU A 11 3.96 -45.56 -3.38
N GLU A 12 3.52 -45.91 -4.60
CA GLU A 12 3.94 -45.22 -5.83
C GLU A 12 3.53 -43.73 -5.81
N ARG A 13 2.32 -43.40 -5.33
CA ARG A 13 1.85 -42.02 -5.22
C ARG A 13 2.62 -41.21 -4.19
N VAL A 14 2.93 -41.80 -3.05
CA VAL A 14 3.73 -41.15 -2.00
C VAL A 14 5.13 -40.85 -2.54
N ARG A 15 5.76 -41.83 -3.21
CA ARG A 15 7.08 -41.64 -3.83
C ARG A 15 7.06 -40.54 -4.89
N GLN A 16 6.06 -40.53 -5.77
CA GLN A 16 5.89 -39.48 -6.78
C GLN A 16 5.64 -38.10 -6.16
N ALA A 17 4.90 -38.04 -5.05
CA ALA A 17 4.65 -36.78 -4.34
C ALA A 17 5.91 -36.26 -3.64
N GLU A 18 6.74 -37.13 -3.09
CA GLU A 18 8.06 -36.78 -2.51
C GLU A 18 9.03 -36.28 -3.59
N GLU A 19 9.18 -37.02 -4.70
CA GLU A 19 10.00 -36.60 -5.84
C GLU A 19 9.56 -35.23 -6.39
N LYS A 20 8.23 -35.01 -6.52
CA LYS A 20 7.70 -33.73 -6.96
C LYS A 20 7.98 -32.60 -5.97
N ARG A 21 7.88 -32.85 -4.66
CA ARG A 21 8.22 -31.87 -3.62
C ARG A 21 9.70 -31.52 -3.63
N GLU A 22 10.57 -32.50 -3.83
CA GLU A 22 12.02 -32.28 -3.97
C GLU A 22 12.35 -31.46 -5.23
N GLU A 23 11.70 -31.75 -6.36
CA GLU A 23 11.87 -30.97 -7.58
C GLU A 23 11.39 -29.52 -7.39
N GLU A 24 10.20 -29.31 -6.82
CA GLU A 24 9.67 -28.00 -6.50
C GLU A 24 10.58 -27.24 -5.52
N GLY A 25 11.11 -27.94 -4.50
CA GLY A 25 12.07 -27.40 -3.53
C GLY A 25 13.36 -26.93 -4.20
N ARG A 26 13.95 -27.76 -5.08
CA ARG A 26 15.14 -27.39 -5.86
C ARG A 26 14.88 -26.17 -6.75
N ARG A 27 13.73 -26.13 -7.44
CA ARG A 27 13.36 -24.98 -8.30
C ARG A 27 13.18 -23.71 -7.48
N GLN A 28 12.61 -23.81 -6.28
CA GLN A 28 12.44 -22.67 -5.39
C GLN A 28 13.79 -22.19 -4.84
N GLU A 29 14.70 -23.10 -4.53
CA GLU A 29 16.06 -22.77 -4.11
C GLU A 29 16.86 -22.07 -5.23
N GLU A 30 16.76 -22.54 -6.47
CA GLU A 30 17.39 -21.89 -7.63
C GLU A 30 16.84 -20.46 -7.84
N ARG A 31 15.54 -20.24 -7.66
CA ARG A 31 14.94 -18.90 -7.69
C ARG A 31 15.48 -18.02 -6.57
N ARG A 32 15.53 -18.54 -5.33
CA ARG A 32 16.06 -17.81 -4.18
C ARG A 32 17.52 -17.43 -4.38
N ARG A 33 18.33 -18.36 -4.92
CA ARG A 33 19.73 -18.12 -5.24
C ARG A 33 19.88 -17.03 -6.30
N ARG A 34 19.11 -17.08 -7.39
CA ARG A 34 19.13 -16.03 -8.42
C ARG A 34 18.78 -14.65 -7.86
N ILE A 35 17.74 -14.56 -7.04
CA ILE A 35 17.34 -13.29 -6.42
C ILE A 35 18.46 -12.79 -5.49
N SER A 36 18.99 -13.67 -4.63
CA SER A 36 20.10 -13.34 -3.75
C SER A 36 21.32 -12.83 -4.53
N ASP A 37 21.72 -13.54 -5.58
CA ASP A 37 22.87 -13.15 -6.41
C ASP A 37 22.63 -11.80 -7.09
N MET A 38 21.40 -11.48 -7.51
CA MET A 38 21.05 -10.18 -8.06
C MET A 38 20.99 -9.06 -7.01
N CYS A 39 20.50 -9.33 -5.81
CA CYS A 39 20.36 -8.34 -4.74
C CYS A 39 21.70 -8.01 -4.06
N TYR A 40 22.56 -9.01 -3.87
CA TYR A 40 23.84 -8.90 -3.16
C TYR A 40 25.06 -8.86 -4.08
N GLY A 41 24.89 -9.11 -5.39
CA GLY A 41 25.96 -8.99 -6.37
C GLY A 41 26.52 -7.56 -6.44
N ASN A 42 27.85 -7.47 -6.50
CA ASN A 42 28.56 -6.21 -6.75
C ASN A 42 28.41 -5.82 -8.24
N GLY A 43 27.28 -5.17 -8.55
CA GLY A 43 27.29 -3.97 -9.42
C GLY A 43 27.54 -4.14 -10.91
N THR A 44 26.94 -5.10 -11.60
CA THR A 44 26.79 -5.02 -13.07
C THR A 44 25.47 -4.40 -13.52
N LEU A 45 24.47 -4.37 -12.63
CA LEU A 45 23.23 -3.63 -12.81
C LEU A 45 23.19 -2.52 -11.78
N GLU A 46 23.64 -1.32 -12.14
CA GLU A 46 23.32 -0.11 -11.40
C GLU A 46 21.80 0.10 -11.49
N PHE A 47 21.06 -0.43 -10.51
CA PHE A 47 19.68 0.00 -10.33
C PHE A 47 19.74 1.44 -9.80
N PRO A 48 19.24 2.44 -10.55
CA PRO A 48 19.22 3.82 -10.10
C PRO A 48 18.28 3.93 -8.91
N GLY A 49 18.78 3.71 -7.69
CA GLY A 49 17.91 3.47 -6.54
C GLY A 49 18.52 2.69 -5.39
N LYS A 50 19.59 1.92 -5.61
CA LYS A 50 20.15 0.99 -4.59
C LYS A 50 20.50 1.66 -3.24
N PHE A 51 20.84 2.96 -3.26
CA PHE A 51 21.16 3.77 -2.09
C PHE A 51 20.24 4.97 -1.90
N ARG A 52 19.07 4.99 -2.55
CA ARG A 52 18.14 6.10 -2.37
C ARG A 52 17.53 6.04 -0.98
N THR A 53 17.62 7.14 -0.25
CA THR A 53 16.80 7.34 0.94
C THR A 53 15.35 7.56 0.52
N PHE A 54 14.41 7.36 1.44
CA PHE A 54 12.97 7.49 1.16
C PHE A 54 12.61 8.87 0.57
N ASP A 55 13.33 9.93 0.99
CA ASP A 55 13.16 11.30 0.51
C ASP A 55 13.58 11.51 -0.95
N GLN A 56 14.39 10.62 -1.50
CA GLN A 56 14.88 10.68 -2.88
C GLN A 56 13.99 9.92 -3.86
N ILE A 57 12.91 9.29 -3.38
CA ILE A 57 11.95 8.58 -4.22
C ILE A 57 10.93 9.60 -4.75
N PRO A 58 10.91 9.88 -6.07
CA PRO A 58 10.01 10.88 -6.62
C PRO A 58 8.54 10.42 -6.45
N ASN A 59 7.65 11.35 -6.12
CA ASN A 59 6.22 11.08 -5.89
C ASN A 59 5.53 10.32 -7.04
N ARG A 60 6.05 10.44 -8.28
CA ARG A 60 5.55 9.71 -9.46
C ARG A 60 5.68 8.19 -9.30
N GLU A 61 6.74 7.73 -8.64
CA GLU A 61 6.97 6.32 -8.31
C GLU A 61 6.09 5.86 -7.14
N LEU A 62 5.61 6.77 -6.28
CA LEU A 62 4.76 6.38 -5.14
C LEU A 62 3.25 6.36 -5.50
N ASN A 63 2.88 6.85 -6.68
CA ASN A 63 1.49 6.90 -7.13
C ASN A 63 0.86 5.54 -7.40
N HIS A 64 1.68 4.50 -7.58
CA HIS A 64 1.18 3.14 -7.78
C HIS A 64 1.08 2.32 -6.49
N LEU A 65 1.44 2.93 -5.35
CA LEU A 65 1.30 2.38 -4.02
C LEU A 65 0.03 2.94 -3.39
N ILE A 66 -0.97 2.07 -3.23
CA ILE A 66 -2.19 2.31 -2.48
C ILE A 66 -1.88 1.97 -1.02
N VAL A 67 -2.21 2.87 -0.11
CA VAL A 67 -1.94 2.69 1.32
C VAL A 67 -3.27 2.70 2.06
N ASP A 68 -3.45 1.73 2.95
CA ASP A 68 -4.55 1.70 3.90
C ASP A 68 -3.97 1.75 5.31
N ASP A 69 -4.03 2.95 5.91
CA ASP A 69 -3.54 3.20 7.27
C ASP A 69 -4.36 2.45 8.33
N ARG A 70 -5.64 2.10 8.03
CA ARG A 70 -6.51 1.44 9.01
C ARG A 70 -6.18 -0.04 9.18
N HIS A 71 -5.69 -0.67 8.11
CA HIS A 71 -5.30 -2.08 8.10
C HIS A 71 -3.78 -2.28 8.08
N GLU A 72 -3.00 -1.20 8.05
CA GLU A 72 -1.53 -1.19 7.93
C GLU A 72 -1.03 -1.95 6.68
N ILE A 73 -1.77 -1.84 5.56
CA ILE A 73 -1.47 -2.54 4.30
C ILE A 73 -1.00 -1.55 3.24
N ILE A 74 0.06 -1.94 2.52
CA ILE A 74 0.54 -1.25 1.32
C ILE A 74 0.35 -2.18 0.12
N TYR A 75 -0.41 -1.73 -0.88
CA TYR A 75 -0.66 -2.45 -2.13
C TYR A 75 -0.04 -1.72 -3.33
N CYS A 76 0.97 -2.34 -3.92
CA CYS A 76 1.60 -1.92 -5.18
C CYS A 76 0.79 -2.45 -6.37
N TYR A 77 0.06 -1.59 -7.08
CA TYR A 77 -0.66 -2.03 -8.28
C TYR A 77 0.29 -2.14 -9.47
N VAL A 78 0.36 -3.33 -10.05
CA VAL A 78 1.07 -3.58 -11.31
C VAL A 78 0.02 -3.70 -12.43
N PRO A 79 0.15 -2.94 -13.54
CA PRO A 79 -0.80 -3.05 -14.63
C PRO A 79 -0.75 -4.46 -15.26
N LYS A 80 -1.91 -4.92 -15.77
CA LYS A 80 -2.08 -6.19 -16.51
C LYS A 80 -1.92 -7.50 -15.71
N VAL A 81 -1.88 -7.43 -14.36
CA VAL A 81 -1.89 -8.61 -13.47
C VAL A 81 -3.17 -8.71 -12.61
N ALA A 82 -4.33 -8.46 -13.21
CA ALA A 82 -5.63 -8.47 -12.52
C ALA A 82 -5.73 -7.46 -11.34
N CYS A 83 -5.07 -6.31 -11.47
CA CYS A 83 -5.04 -5.27 -10.43
C CYS A 83 -6.42 -4.65 -10.11
N THR A 84 -7.40 -4.78 -10.99
CA THR A 84 -8.76 -4.25 -10.79
C THR A 84 -9.50 -4.94 -9.65
N ASN A 85 -9.30 -6.25 -9.45
CA ASN A 85 -9.98 -6.98 -8.39
C ASN A 85 -9.42 -6.61 -7.01
N TRP A 86 -8.10 -6.50 -6.90
CA TRP A 86 -7.45 -6.05 -5.67
C TRP A 86 -7.77 -4.60 -5.35
N LYS A 87 -7.86 -3.72 -6.36
CA LYS A 87 -8.34 -2.34 -6.16
C LYS A 87 -9.74 -2.30 -5.55
N ARG A 88 -10.67 -3.16 -6.01
CA ARG A 88 -12.02 -3.26 -5.41
C ARG A 88 -11.96 -3.64 -3.94
N VAL A 89 -11.17 -4.65 -3.60
CA VAL A 89 -10.97 -5.10 -2.21
C VAL A 89 -10.38 -3.97 -1.37
N MET A 90 -9.37 -3.26 -1.87
CA MET A 90 -8.76 -2.13 -1.16
C MET A 90 -9.76 -1.00 -0.88
N VAL A 91 -10.69 -0.70 -1.81
CA VAL A 91 -11.74 0.32 -1.60
C VAL A 91 -12.76 -0.12 -0.54
N VAL A 92 -13.13 -1.40 -0.54
CA VAL A 92 -14.03 -1.97 0.49
C VAL A 92 -13.37 -1.92 1.86
N LEU A 93 -12.10 -2.33 1.96
CA LEU A 93 -11.33 -2.27 3.22
C LEU A 93 -11.14 -0.83 3.71
N SER A 94 -10.83 0.09 2.81
CA SER A 94 -10.65 1.49 3.18
C SER A 94 -11.97 2.22 3.46
N GLU A 95 -13.13 1.58 3.26
CA GLU A 95 -14.50 2.14 3.34
C GLU A 95 -14.61 3.56 2.76
N GLY A 96 -13.73 3.88 1.82
CA GLY A 96 -13.49 5.27 1.39
C GLY A 96 -14.55 5.77 0.43
N LEU A 97 -15.43 4.86 -0.02
CA LEU A 97 -16.49 5.12 -0.96
C LEU A 97 -17.82 4.68 -0.36
N LEU A 98 -18.75 5.62 -0.28
CA LEU A 98 -20.14 5.37 0.12
C LEU A 98 -20.97 5.06 -1.13
N ALA A 99 -21.86 4.08 -1.02
CA ALA A 99 -22.90 3.83 -1.99
C ALA A 99 -23.95 4.95 -1.95
N PRO A 100 -24.84 5.04 -2.96
CA PRO A 100 -25.87 6.08 -3.04
C PRO A 100 -26.84 6.12 -1.84
N ASP A 101 -26.91 5.02 -1.09
CA ASP A 101 -27.67 4.87 0.16
C ASP A 101 -26.93 5.39 1.40
N GLY A 102 -25.71 5.91 1.24
CA GLY A 102 -24.87 6.43 2.30
C GLY A 102 -24.12 5.34 3.10
N GLN A 103 -24.22 4.07 2.71
CA GLN A 103 -23.51 2.96 3.37
C GLN A 103 -22.19 2.65 2.66
N PRO A 104 -21.15 2.21 3.39
CA PRO A 104 -19.93 1.74 2.75
C PRO A 104 -20.18 0.48 1.92
N TYR A 105 -19.52 0.37 0.77
CA TYR A 105 -19.60 -0.82 -0.06
C TYR A 105 -19.07 -2.04 0.69
N ARG A 106 -19.89 -3.09 0.81
CA ARG A 106 -19.49 -4.36 1.43
C ARG A 106 -19.04 -5.42 0.43
N ASP A 107 -19.53 -5.35 -0.81
CA ASP A 107 -19.21 -6.30 -1.87
C ASP A 107 -18.23 -5.69 -2.88
N PRO A 108 -17.03 -6.27 -3.06
CA PRO A 108 -16.07 -5.84 -4.08
C PRO A 108 -16.64 -5.85 -5.50
N GLN A 109 -17.61 -6.72 -5.79
CA GLN A 109 -18.13 -6.90 -7.15
C GLN A 109 -19.21 -5.90 -7.51
N ALA A 110 -19.86 -5.29 -6.51
CA ALA A 110 -20.86 -4.23 -6.67
C ALA A 110 -20.26 -2.87 -7.06
N LEU A 111 -18.94 -2.71 -6.98
CA LEU A 111 -18.25 -1.46 -7.33
C LEU A 111 -18.23 -1.23 -8.85
N PRO A 112 -18.70 -0.07 -9.34
CA PRO A 112 -18.71 0.24 -10.76
C PRO A 112 -17.27 0.35 -11.32
N PRO A 113 -16.96 -0.29 -12.46
CA PRO A 113 -15.62 -0.28 -13.09
C PRO A 113 -15.06 1.12 -13.29
N ASP A 114 -15.91 2.07 -13.70
CA ASP A 114 -15.51 3.44 -14.04
C ASP A 114 -14.91 4.19 -12.84
N LEU A 115 -15.39 3.90 -11.63
CA LEU A 115 -14.83 4.46 -10.40
C LEU A 115 -13.51 3.78 -10.02
N ILE A 116 -13.40 2.46 -10.14
CA ILE A 116 -12.19 1.71 -9.74
C ILE A 116 -10.96 2.09 -10.58
N HIS A 117 -11.18 2.46 -11.84
CA HIS A 117 -10.11 2.96 -12.70
C HIS A 117 -9.70 4.40 -12.37
N ASN A 118 -10.49 5.12 -11.58
CA ASN A 118 -10.19 6.48 -11.15
C ASN A 118 -9.15 6.48 -10.01
N SER A 119 -7.91 6.85 -10.35
CA SER A 119 -6.79 6.95 -9.42
C SER A 119 -6.97 7.96 -8.27
N SER A 120 -8.01 8.80 -8.32
CA SER A 120 -8.34 9.76 -7.26
C SER A 120 -9.11 9.14 -6.10
N LEU A 121 -9.75 7.98 -6.28
CA LEU A 121 -10.49 7.30 -5.21
C LEU A 121 -9.58 6.55 -4.23
N HIS A 122 -8.39 6.17 -4.69
CA HIS A 122 -7.43 5.49 -3.84
C HIS A 122 -6.56 6.50 -3.08
N LEU A 123 -6.47 6.30 -1.75
CA LEU A 123 -5.40 6.91 -0.95
C LEU A 123 -4.08 6.31 -1.42
N THR A 124 -3.29 7.12 -2.12
CA THR A 124 -1.93 6.77 -2.51
C THR A 124 -0.97 7.36 -1.48
N PHE A 125 0.17 6.70 -1.27
CA PHE A 125 1.18 7.14 -0.30
C PHE A 125 1.52 8.64 -0.45
N SER A 126 1.68 9.11 -1.69
CA SER A 126 1.93 10.52 -2.01
C SER A 126 0.83 11.48 -1.50
N LYS A 127 -0.45 11.09 -1.57
CA LYS A 127 -1.57 11.92 -1.11
C LYS A 127 -1.63 11.98 0.41
N VAL A 128 -1.38 10.86 1.09
CA VAL A 128 -1.35 10.79 2.56
C VAL A 128 -0.28 11.71 3.12
N CYS A 129 0.93 11.68 2.56
CA CYS A 129 2.01 12.57 2.99
C CYS A 129 1.66 14.04 2.78
N ILE A 130 1.10 14.41 1.63
CA ILE A 130 0.72 15.80 1.35
C ILE A 130 -0.41 16.27 2.28
N LEU A 131 -1.44 15.45 2.49
CA LEU A 131 -2.56 15.80 3.38
C LEU A 131 -2.08 15.97 4.82
N SER A 132 -1.20 15.08 5.29
CA SER A 132 -0.56 15.17 6.61
C SER A 132 0.19 16.49 6.78
N VAL A 133 1.06 16.85 5.82
CA VAL A 133 1.82 18.11 5.86
C VAL A 133 0.89 19.33 5.82
N TYR A 134 -0.14 19.31 4.98
CA TYR A 134 -1.13 20.40 4.92
C TYR A 134 -1.92 20.54 6.23
N CYS A 135 -2.35 19.43 6.83
CA CYS A 135 -3.02 19.44 8.14
C CYS A 135 -2.12 20.06 9.22
N VAL A 136 -0.86 19.63 9.32
CA VAL A 136 0.08 20.21 10.29
C VAL A 136 0.33 21.69 10.01
N TYR A 137 0.53 22.07 8.76
CA TYR A 137 0.77 23.46 8.35
C TYR A 137 -0.42 24.38 8.67
N THR A 138 -1.65 23.94 8.39
CA THR A 138 -2.86 24.70 8.67
C THR A 138 -3.09 24.89 10.17
N VAL A 139 -2.88 23.85 10.98
CA VAL A 139 -2.93 23.95 12.45
C VAL A 139 -1.87 24.95 12.95
N CYS A 140 -0.64 24.87 12.45
CA CYS A 140 0.42 25.80 12.81
C CYS A 140 0.07 27.26 12.48
N ILE A 141 -0.48 27.53 11.29
CA ILE A 141 -0.92 28.88 10.90
C ILE A 141 -2.04 29.39 11.80
N LEU A 142 -3.04 28.54 12.08
CA LEU A 142 -4.16 28.93 12.96
C LEU A 142 -3.64 29.31 14.34
N CYS A 143 -2.73 28.52 14.91
CA CYS A 143 -2.11 28.82 16.19
C CYS A 143 -1.39 30.18 16.17
N LEU A 144 -0.59 30.47 15.13
CA LEU A 144 0.08 31.77 14.97
C LEU A 144 -0.92 32.93 14.87
N TYR A 145 -2.00 32.77 14.11
CA TYR A 145 -3.03 33.80 13.96
C TYR A 145 -3.78 34.05 15.27
N CYS A 146 -4.10 32.99 16.03
CA CYS A 146 -4.71 33.12 17.35
C CYS A 146 -3.79 33.88 18.32
N VAL A 147 -2.50 33.56 18.38
CA VAL A 147 -1.56 34.29 19.23
C VAL A 147 -1.44 35.76 18.79
N TYR A 148 -1.32 36.01 17.50
CA TYR A 148 -1.22 37.36 16.94
C TYR A 148 -2.44 38.22 17.26
N THR A 149 -3.65 37.67 17.10
CA THR A 149 -4.91 38.39 17.41
C THR A 149 -5.06 38.65 18.91
N MET A 150 -4.68 37.71 19.78
CA MET A 150 -4.64 37.95 21.24
C MET A 150 -3.65 39.06 21.60
N CYS A 151 -2.45 39.07 20.99
CA CYS A 151 -1.47 40.13 21.22
C CYS A 151 -2.00 41.51 20.82
N ILE A 152 -2.61 41.65 19.64
CA ILE A 152 -3.20 42.91 19.18
C ILE A 152 -4.32 43.37 20.11
N LEU A 153 -5.21 42.45 20.50
CA LEU A 153 -6.33 42.79 21.38
C LEU A 153 -5.83 43.26 22.76
N CYS A 154 -4.81 42.61 23.31
CA CYS A 154 -4.16 43.04 24.54
C CYS A 154 -3.50 44.43 24.42
N LEU A 155 -2.83 44.73 23.31
CA LEU A 155 -2.27 46.06 23.08
C LEU A 155 -3.36 47.11 22.94
N TYR A 156 -4.44 46.80 22.22
CA TYR A 156 -5.55 47.71 22.02
C TYR A 156 -6.29 48.03 23.33
N THR A 157 -6.54 47.03 24.18
CA THR A 157 -7.17 47.25 25.49
C THR A 157 -6.29 48.05 26.43
N VAL A 158 -4.97 47.79 26.47
CA VAL A 158 -4.03 48.60 27.24
C VAL A 158 -4.00 50.05 26.74
N CYS A 159 -3.93 50.26 25.42
CA CYS A 159 -3.95 51.60 24.85
C CYS A 159 -5.23 52.37 25.19
N ILE A 160 -6.41 51.73 25.13
CA ILE A 160 -7.67 52.37 25.50
C ILE A 160 -7.74 52.70 26.99
N LEU A 161 -7.28 51.80 27.87
CA LEU A 161 -7.29 52.04 29.32
C LEU A 161 -6.31 53.12 29.77
N SER A 162 -5.34 53.46 28.92
CA SER A 162 -4.28 54.44 29.19
C SER A 162 -4.63 55.88 28.76
N VAL A 163 -5.80 56.08 28.14
CA VAL A 163 -6.33 57.38 27.65
C VAL A 163 -7.52 57.78 28.50
#